data_AF-A0A7J4RZF5-F1
#
_entry.id   AF-A0A7J4RZF5-F1
#
_cell.length_a   1.000
_cell.length_b   1.000
_cell.length_c   1.000
_cell.angle_alpha   90.00
_cell.angle_beta   90.00
_cell.angle_gamma   90.00
#
_symmetry.space_group_name_H-M   'P 1'
#
loop_
_entity.id
_entity.type
_entity.pdbx_description
1 polymer ?
#
loop_
_entity_poly.entity_id
_entity_poly.type
_entity_poly.pdbx_seq_one_letter_code
_entity_poly.pdbx_strand_id
1 'polypeptide(L)'
;MTVVQDFITSDGQIIPAQRDYYRILRNKMNHHTGLFNEPEVELLMIDARSEVLELSDEDYDAIYNVVMERFGLSKKLEEEARLRAELVEKERLRKEAELKARAEAIAQAKAEAEAKASAEAALRAQIEEAERLVEEANQRAQAEEEARKQAEEEARQKAQARLRAEEIAQIEEEARLKAEENARIKAEEDARIKAAEEARIKAEEEARLDEENEQRRLEAERLRLKEEQRINEINEAHQKMVDDAIRITEEQKMEEEKRLAQEIEQAQKLANESRRLEEAEAKRIADEQSRIAKEEAAASIAKKEAEDAEEAARLTAEAAEEAANAKIIPDLPPLDE
;
A
#
# COMPACT_ATOMS: atom_id res chain seq x y z
N MET A 1 -7.28 45.20 29.25
CA MET A 1 -7.84 46.42 29.88
C MET A 1 -9.18 46.23 30.54
N THR A 2 -10.25 45.78 29.87
CA THR A 2 -11.59 45.63 30.51
C THR A 2 -11.57 44.82 31.80
N VAL A 3 -10.93 43.65 31.79
CA VAL A 3 -10.84 42.78 32.98
C VAL A 3 -10.07 43.42 34.14
N VAL A 4 -9.07 44.28 33.86
CA VAL A 4 -8.36 45.04 34.90
C VAL A 4 -9.24 46.14 35.47
N GLN A 5 -10.03 46.80 34.63
CA GLN A 5 -11.01 47.80 35.07
C GLN A 5 -12.10 47.17 35.94
N ASP A 6 -12.60 46.00 35.54
CA ASP A 6 -13.61 45.26 36.28
C ASP A 6 -13.07 44.80 37.64
N PHE A 7 -11.79 44.37 37.70
CA PHE A 7 -11.10 44.03 38.94
C PHE A 7 -10.91 45.23 39.88
N ILE A 8 -10.44 46.37 39.37
CA ILE A 8 -10.21 47.58 40.21
C ILE A 8 -11.54 48.19 40.70
N THR A 9 -12.66 47.86 40.05
CA THR A 9 -13.99 48.39 40.40
C THR A 9 -14.92 47.37 41.05
N SER A 10 -14.49 46.11 41.23
CA SER A 10 -15.33 45.04 41.77
C SER A 10 -15.80 45.30 43.19
N ASP A 11 -15.00 46.01 43.97
CA ASP A 11 -15.19 46.16 45.42
C ASP A 11 -15.91 47.48 45.76
N GLY A 12 -16.27 48.27 44.74
CA GLY A 12 -16.89 49.58 44.87
C GLY A 12 -15.98 50.69 45.45
N GLN A 13 -14.75 50.34 45.86
CA GLN A 13 -13.72 51.27 46.34
C GLN A 13 -12.64 51.44 45.28
N ILE A 14 -12.40 52.68 44.84
CA ILE A 14 -11.37 52.97 43.85
C ILE A 14 -10.09 53.41 44.57
N ILE A 15 -9.11 52.53 44.63
CA ILE A 15 -7.80 52.84 45.21
C ILE A 15 -7.01 53.74 44.24
N PRO A 16 -6.55 54.94 44.67
CA PRO A 16 -5.88 55.90 43.79
C PRO A 16 -4.65 55.31 43.07
N ALA A 17 -3.81 54.54 43.77
CA ALA A 17 -2.63 53.89 43.20
C ALA A 17 -2.98 52.87 42.10
N GLN A 18 -4.00 52.03 42.33
CA GLN A 18 -4.49 51.07 41.33
C GLN A 18 -5.05 51.77 40.09
N ARG A 19 -5.82 52.86 40.27
CA ARG A 19 -6.37 53.67 39.18
C ARG A 19 -5.27 54.33 38.35
N ASP A 20 -4.25 54.88 39.01
CA ASP A 20 -3.15 55.55 38.34
C ASP A 20 -2.27 54.55 37.57
N TYR A 21 -2.02 53.37 38.16
CA TYR A 21 -1.40 52.23 37.48
C TYR A 21 -2.21 51.78 36.24
N TYR A 22 -3.53 51.60 36.37
CA TYR A 22 -4.41 51.28 35.24
C TYR A 22 -4.32 52.31 34.12
N ARG A 23 -4.28 53.61 34.46
CA ARG A 23 -4.17 54.69 33.48
C ARG A 23 -2.85 54.64 32.72
N ILE A 24 -1.73 54.42 33.43
CA ILE A 24 -0.39 54.34 32.86
C ILE A 24 -0.26 53.09 32.00
N LEU A 25 -0.64 51.92 32.52
CA LEU A 25 -0.65 50.67 31.77
C LEU A 25 -1.52 50.77 30.51
N ARG A 26 -2.71 51.39 30.61
CA ARG A 26 -3.58 51.62 29.45
C ARG A 26 -2.92 52.52 28.41
N ASN A 27 -2.22 53.56 28.85
CA ASN A 27 -1.49 54.45 27.95
C ASN A 27 -0.36 53.69 27.23
N LYS A 28 0.47 52.97 27.98
CA LYS A 28 1.57 52.17 27.43
C LYS A 28 1.07 51.10 26.46
N MET A 29 0.02 50.37 26.80
CA MET A 29 -0.60 49.39 25.89
C MET A 29 -1.20 50.04 24.65
N ASN A 30 -1.81 51.22 24.73
CA ASN A 30 -2.37 51.90 23.55
C ASN A 30 -1.30 52.44 22.58
N HIS A 31 -0.10 52.73 23.07
CA HIS A 31 1.04 53.22 22.26
C HIS A 31 2.07 52.13 21.95
N HIS A 32 1.84 50.89 22.42
CA HIS A 32 2.70 49.75 22.09
C HIS A 32 2.51 49.37 20.63
N THR A 33 3.62 49.30 19.90
CA THR A 33 3.62 48.92 18.47
C THR A 33 4.06 47.47 18.23
N GLY A 34 4.39 46.73 19.29
CA GLY A 34 4.81 45.33 19.24
C GLY A 34 3.65 44.33 19.31
N LEU A 35 3.98 43.05 19.46
CA LEU A 35 2.99 41.97 19.58
C LEU A 35 2.57 41.85 21.05
N PHE A 36 1.28 41.80 21.35
CA PHE A 36 0.81 41.53 22.71
C PHE A 36 0.97 40.04 23.08
N ASN A 37 2.21 39.57 23.17
CA ASN A 37 2.58 38.28 23.74
C ASN A 37 2.82 38.41 25.25
N GLU A 38 2.81 37.28 25.95
CA GLU A 38 2.91 37.22 27.41
C GLU A 38 4.17 37.93 27.96
N PRO A 39 5.39 37.72 27.42
CA PRO A 39 6.58 38.47 27.83
C PRO A 39 6.51 39.99 27.57
N GLU A 40 5.95 40.43 26.45
CA GLU A 40 5.82 41.86 26.12
C GLU A 40 4.79 42.54 27.03
N VAL A 41 3.69 41.86 27.34
CA VAL A 41 2.68 42.36 28.28
C VAL A 41 3.24 42.41 29.69
N GLU A 42 4.02 41.42 30.11
CA GLU A 42 4.73 41.41 31.39
C GLU A 42 5.67 42.61 31.49
N LEU A 43 6.46 42.86 30.44
CA LEU A 43 7.38 44.00 30.40
C LEU A 43 6.64 45.34 30.50
N LEU A 44 5.51 45.50 29.81
CA LEU A 44 4.68 46.70 29.89
C LEU A 44 4.06 46.90 31.29
N MET A 45 3.72 45.81 31.97
CA MET A 45 3.20 45.86 33.35
C MET A 45 4.29 46.23 34.36
N ILE A 46 5.49 45.65 34.23
CA ILE A 46 6.65 45.99 35.04
C ILE A 46 7.03 47.47 34.83
N ASP A 47 7.04 47.92 33.58
CA ASP A 47 7.34 49.31 33.22
C ASP A 47 6.28 50.27 33.80
N ALA A 48 4.99 49.92 33.75
CA ALA A 48 3.94 50.69 34.42
C ALA A 48 4.07 50.70 35.95
N ARG A 49 4.56 49.61 36.58
CA ARG A 49 4.78 49.52 38.02
C ARG A 49 5.91 50.43 38.45
N SER A 50 6.96 50.51 37.63
CA SER A 50 8.11 51.38 37.90
C SER A 50 7.72 52.86 37.98
N GLU A 51 6.63 53.27 37.31
CA GLU A 51 6.07 54.63 37.36
C GLU A 51 5.07 54.86 38.51
N VAL A 52 4.58 53.80 39.16
CA VAL A 52 3.62 53.87 40.28
C VAL A 52 4.17 53.15 41.49
N LEU A 53 5.16 53.78 42.13
CA LEU A 53 5.83 53.25 43.33
C LEU A 53 4.92 53.15 44.57
N GLU A 54 3.76 53.81 44.54
CA GLU A 54 2.76 53.77 45.62
C GLU A 54 1.83 52.54 45.53
N LEU A 55 1.92 51.75 44.45
CA LEU A 55 1.15 50.52 44.32
C LEU A 55 1.80 49.43 45.18
N SER A 56 1.00 48.81 46.07
CA SER A 56 1.50 47.71 46.91
C SER A 56 1.83 46.49 46.07
N ASP A 57 2.77 45.67 46.55
CA ASP A 57 3.16 44.43 45.87
C ASP A 57 1.97 43.46 45.76
N GLU A 58 1.13 43.39 46.79
CA GLU A 58 -0.09 42.58 46.80
C GLU A 58 -1.10 43.05 45.73
N ASP A 59 -1.30 44.37 45.59
CA ASP A 59 -2.20 44.95 44.58
C ASP A 59 -1.66 44.75 43.15
N TYR A 60 -0.34 44.90 42.98
CA TYR A 60 0.31 44.65 41.69
C TYR A 60 0.18 43.18 41.29
N ASP A 61 0.48 42.25 42.19
CA ASP A 61 0.40 40.81 41.94
C ASP A 61 -1.03 40.39 41.61
N ALA A 62 -2.03 40.96 42.28
CA ALA A 62 -3.44 40.71 41.98
C ALA A 62 -3.81 41.18 40.56
N ILE A 63 -3.42 42.40 40.17
CA ILE A 63 -3.66 42.92 38.81
C ILE A 63 -2.87 42.12 37.76
N TYR A 64 -1.63 41.73 38.07
CA TYR A 64 -0.76 40.91 37.22
C TYR A 64 -1.41 39.56 36.91
N ASN A 65 -1.86 38.82 37.94
CA ASN A 65 -2.49 37.52 37.78
C ASN A 65 -3.75 37.61 36.91
N VAL A 66 -4.59 38.62 37.12
CA VAL A 66 -5.80 38.85 36.34
C VAL A 66 -5.50 39.12 34.85
N VAL A 67 -4.42 39.84 34.55
CA VAL A 67 -3.99 40.07 33.16
C VAL A 67 -3.43 38.79 32.55
N MET A 68 -2.52 38.09 33.25
CA MET A 68 -1.88 36.88 32.73
C MET A 68 -2.86 35.72 32.55
N GLU A 69 -3.83 35.55 33.45
CA GLU A 69 -4.91 34.57 33.29
C GLU A 69 -5.71 34.82 32.01
N ARG A 70 -6.02 36.08 31.69
CA ARG A 70 -6.75 36.42 30.46
C ARG A 70 -5.93 36.12 29.20
N PHE A 71 -4.65 36.45 29.20
CA PHE A 71 -3.77 36.15 28.07
C PHE A 71 -3.56 34.64 27.88
N GLY A 72 -3.37 33.90 28.98
CA GLY A 72 -3.30 32.45 28.98
C GLY A 72 -4.61 31.78 28.53
N LEU A 73 -5.78 32.31 28.94
CA LEU A 73 -7.08 31.81 28.50
C LEU A 73 -7.32 32.07 27.01
N SER A 74 -6.94 33.24 26.50
CA SER A 74 -7.07 33.58 25.07
C SER A 74 -6.25 32.63 24.20
N LYS A 75 -5.01 32.34 24.59
CA LYS A 75 -4.14 31.40 23.89
C LYS A 75 -4.72 29.98 23.89
N LYS A 76 -5.20 29.51 25.04
CA LYS A 76 -5.85 28.18 25.16
C LYS A 76 -7.10 28.07 24.28
N LEU A 77 -7.93 29.10 24.22
CA LEU A 77 -9.13 29.13 23.37
C LEU A 77 -8.79 29.13 21.88
N GLU A 78 -7.72 29.82 21.48
CA GLU A 78 -7.24 29.84 20.08
C GLU A 78 -6.67 28.48 19.68
N GLU A 79 -5.85 27.86 20.54
CA GLU A 79 -5.33 26.51 20.33
C GLU A 79 -6.46 25.47 20.28
N GLU A 80 -7.46 25.58 21.15
CA GLU A 80 -8.63 24.70 21.15
C GLU A 80 -9.47 24.89 19.88
N ALA A 81 -9.68 26.12 19.41
CA ALA A 81 -10.37 26.40 18.16
C ALA A 81 -9.62 25.84 16.95
N ARG A 82 -8.29 25.94 16.95
CA ARG A 82 -7.42 25.37 15.91
C ARG A 82 -7.50 23.84 15.88
N LEU A 83 -7.43 23.19 17.04
CA LEU A 83 -7.58 21.74 17.16
C LEU A 83 -8.96 21.27 16.69
N ARG A 84 -10.03 21.99 17.07
CA ARG A 84 -11.39 21.70 16.59
C ARG A 84 -11.50 21.82 15.07
N ALA A 85 -10.91 22.85 14.47
CA ALA A 85 -10.89 23.03 13.01
C ALA A 85 -10.11 21.90 12.30
N GLU A 86 -8.96 21.51 12.85
CA GLU A 86 -8.17 20.39 12.32
C GLU A 86 -8.92 19.07 12.38
N LEU A 87 -9.63 18.79 13.48
CA LEU A 87 -10.46 17.58 13.62
C LEU A 87 -11.59 17.55 12.58
N VAL A 88 -12.26 18.67 12.33
CA VAL A 88 -13.32 18.77 11.31
C VAL A 88 -12.76 18.51 9.92
N GLU A 89 -11.61 19.09 9.56
CA GLU A 89 -10.96 18.83 8.28
C GLU A 89 -10.50 17.37 8.15
N LYS A 90 -9.93 16.79 9.21
CA LYS A 90 -9.53 15.38 9.22
C LYS A 90 -10.73 14.45 9.05
N GLU A 91 -11.86 14.74 9.68
CA GLU A 91 -13.10 13.98 9.48
C GLU A 91 -13.63 14.12 8.06
N ARG A 92 -13.57 15.32 7.47
CA ARG A 92 -13.98 15.56 6.07
C ARG A 92 -13.13 14.74 5.10
N LEU A 93 -11.81 14.79 5.25
CA LEU A 93 -10.86 14.02 4.43
C LEU A 93 -11.07 12.51 4.60
N ARG A 94 -11.34 12.04 5.82
CA ARG A 94 -11.65 10.63 6.07
C ARG A 94 -12.94 10.20 5.35
N LYS A 95 -14.00 10.99 5.43
CA LYS A 95 -15.27 10.71 4.73
C LYS A 95 -15.10 10.73 3.21
N GLU A 96 -14.34 11.68 2.68
CA GLU A 96 -14.03 11.76 1.25
C GLU A 96 -13.23 10.55 0.77
N ALA A 97 -12.19 10.16 1.53
CA ALA A 97 -11.40 8.96 1.24
C ALA A 97 -12.24 7.68 1.31
N GLU A 98 -13.13 7.56 2.30
CA GLU A 98 -14.05 6.43 2.43
C GLU A 98 -15.03 6.35 1.25
N LEU A 99 -15.62 7.48 0.86
CA LEU A 99 -16.52 7.53 -0.30
C LEU A 99 -15.80 7.16 -1.60
N LYS A 100 -14.56 7.66 -1.78
CA LYS A 100 -13.74 7.33 -2.94
C LYS A 100 -13.38 5.84 -2.97
N ALA A 101 -12.92 5.28 -1.85
CA ALA A 101 -12.61 3.85 -1.74
C ALA A 101 -13.84 2.97 -1.98
N ARG A 102 -15.00 3.37 -1.48
CA ARG A 102 -16.26 2.65 -1.72
C ARG A 102 -16.69 2.72 -3.19
N ALA A 103 -16.56 3.88 -3.83
CA ALA A 103 -16.86 4.03 -5.26
C ALA A 103 -15.94 3.18 -6.13
N GLU A 104 -14.64 3.15 -5.81
CA GLU A 104 -13.65 2.33 -6.50
C GLU A 104 -13.93 0.83 -6.31
N ALA A 105 -14.24 0.39 -5.09
CA ALA A 105 -14.60 -1.00 -4.82
C ALA A 105 -15.86 -1.44 -5.59
N ILE A 106 -16.87 -0.58 -5.69
CA ILE A 106 -18.08 -0.85 -6.49
C ILE A 106 -17.73 -0.95 -7.98
N ALA A 107 -16.87 -0.06 -8.49
CA ALA A 107 -16.45 -0.09 -9.90
C ALA A 107 -15.64 -1.35 -10.23
N GLN A 108 -14.70 -1.74 -9.36
CA GLN A 108 -13.92 -2.97 -9.51
C GLN A 108 -14.82 -4.21 -9.46
N ALA A 109 -15.74 -4.29 -8.49
CA ALA A 109 -16.67 -5.42 -8.38
C ALA A 109 -17.57 -5.55 -9.62
N LYS A 110 -18.02 -4.42 -10.18
CA LYS A 110 -18.81 -4.43 -11.42
C LYS A 110 -17.98 -4.88 -12.63
N ALA A 111 -16.77 -4.38 -12.78
CA ALA A 111 -15.87 -4.77 -13.87
C ALA A 111 -15.50 -6.26 -13.79
N GLU A 112 -15.23 -6.78 -12.59
CA GLU A 112 -14.94 -8.21 -12.38
C GLU A 112 -16.16 -9.08 -12.68
N ALA A 113 -17.36 -8.67 -12.25
CA ALA A 113 -18.60 -9.40 -12.55
C ALA A 113 -18.89 -9.43 -14.06
N GLU A 114 -18.68 -8.34 -14.77
CA GLU A 114 -18.84 -8.27 -16.23
C GLU A 114 -17.81 -9.13 -16.97
N ALA A 115 -16.54 -9.10 -16.55
CA ALA A 115 -15.50 -9.96 -17.10
C ALA A 115 -15.81 -11.45 -16.89
N LYS A 116 -16.28 -11.83 -15.70
CA LYS A 116 -16.72 -13.20 -15.41
C LYS A 116 -17.92 -13.62 -16.25
N ALA A 117 -18.92 -12.77 -16.40
CA ALA A 117 -20.09 -13.05 -17.23
C ALA A 117 -19.71 -13.21 -18.72
N SER A 118 -18.82 -12.36 -19.23
CA SER A 118 -18.31 -12.48 -20.60
C SER A 118 -17.50 -13.76 -20.82
N ALA A 119 -16.65 -14.14 -19.86
CA ALA A 119 -15.87 -15.36 -19.93
C ALA A 119 -16.77 -16.61 -19.88
N GLU A 120 -17.78 -16.62 -19.02
CA GLU A 120 -18.75 -17.72 -18.95
C GLU A 120 -19.58 -17.83 -20.23
N ALA A 121 -20.02 -16.70 -20.79
CA ALA A 121 -20.75 -16.69 -22.06
C ALA A 121 -19.89 -17.22 -23.22
N ALA A 122 -18.60 -16.84 -23.29
CA ALA A 122 -17.68 -17.35 -24.29
C ALA A 122 -17.45 -18.86 -24.17
N LEU A 123 -17.28 -19.37 -22.94
CA LEU A 123 -17.12 -20.80 -22.70
C LEU A 123 -18.37 -21.58 -23.09
N ARG A 124 -19.56 -21.09 -22.74
CA ARG A 124 -20.83 -21.71 -23.14
C ARG A 124 -20.97 -21.76 -24.67
N ALA A 125 -20.63 -20.69 -25.37
CA ALA A 125 -20.66 -20.66 -26.84
C ALA A 125 -19.69 -21.67 -27.47
N GLN A 126 -18.49 -21.82 -26.92
CA GLN A 126 -17.52 -22.82 -27.38
C GLN A 126 -18.01 -24.26 -27.15
N ILE A 127 -18.64 -24.52 -25.99
CA ILE A 127 -19.23 -25.83 -25.69
C ILE A 127 -20.36 -26.14 -26.67
N GLU A 128 -21.28 -25.20 -26.89
CA GLU A 128 -22.40 -25.37 -27.83
C GLU A 128 -21.89 -25.58 -29.27
N GLU A 129 -20.86 -24.85 -29.70
CA GLU A 129 -20.25 -25.04 -31.01
C GLU A 129 -19.59 -26.41 -31.14
N ALA A 130 -18.85 -26.86 -30.12
CA ALA A 130 -18.24 -28.18 -30.09
C ALA A 130 -19.29 -29.31 -30.11
N GLU A 131 -20.39 -29.16 -29.35
CA GLU A 131 -21.51 -30.11 -29.36
C GLU A 131 -22.15 -30.21 -30.74
N ARG A 132 -22.39 -29.08 -31.43
CA ARG A 132 -22.91 -29.12 -32.81
C ARG A 132 -21.96 -29.80 -33.79
N LEU A 133 -20.65 -29.58 -33.67
CA LEU A 133 -19.67 -30.21 -34.55
C LEU A 133 -19.61 -31.73 -34.32
N VAL A 134 -19.70 -32.18 -33.06
CA VAL A 134 -19.79 -33.60 -32.71
C VAL A 134 -21.07 -34.22 -33.26
N GLU A 135 -22.20 -33.53 -33.14
CA GLU A 135 -23.48 -34.02 -33.65
C GLU A 135 -23.50 -34.09 -35.18
N GLU A 136 -22.95 -33.07 -35.87
CA GLU A 136 -22.79 -33.10 -37.32
C GLU A 136 -21.85 -34.24 -37.78
N ALA A 137 -20.74 -34.46 -37.07
CA ALA A 137 -19.83 -35.56 -37.35
C ALA A 137 -20.51 -36.93 -37.18
N ASN A 138 -21.31 -37.10 -36.12
CA ASN A 138 -22.07 -38.33 -35.88
C ASN A 138 -23.13 -38.57 -36.97
N GLN A 139 -23.85 -37.53 -37.40
CA GLN A 139 -24.83 -37.65 -38.49
C GLN A 139 -24.16 -38.04 -39.81
N ARG A 140 -23.01 -37.43 -40.13
CA ARG A 140 -22.24 -37.81 -41.34
C ARG A 140 -21.75 -39.25 -41.27
N ALA A 141 -21.24 -39.69 -40.12
CA ALA A 141 -20.79 -41.07 -39.92
C ALA A 141 -21.94 -42.08 -40.08
N GLN A 142 -23.12 -41.78 -39.54
CA GLN A 142 -24.32 -42.62 -39.70
C GLN A 142 -24.76 -42.69 -41.17
N ALA A 143 -24.82 -41.54 -41.86
CA ALA A 143 -25.20 -41.49 -43.27
C ALA A 143 -24.21 -42.26 -44.16
N GLU A 144 -22.90 -42.18 -43.88
CA GLU A 144 -21.87 -42.94 -44.59
C GLU A 144 -21.99 -44.44 -44.32
N GLU A 145 -22.26 -44.85 -43.07
CA GLU A 145 -22.46 -46.26 -42.72
C GLU A 145 -23.72 -46.84 -43.40
N GLU A 146 -24.83 -46.11 -43.43
CA GLU A 146 -26.04 -46.52 -44.13
C GLU A 146 -25.82 -46.63 -45.64
N ALA A 147 -25.14 -45.66 -46.26
CA ALA A 147 -24.79 -45.71 -47.67
C ALA A 147 -23.90 -46.93 -48.00
N ARG A 148 -22.94 -47.25 -47.12
CA ARG A 148 -22.09 -48.44 -47.26
C ARG A 148 -22.90 -49.74 -47.17
N LYS A 149 -23.81 -49.85 -46.20
CA LYS A 149 -24.68 -51.03 -46.05
C LYS A 149 -25.59 -51.22 -47.27
N GLN A 150 -26.16 -50.15 -47.80
CA GLN A 150 -26.98 -50.22 -49.02
C GLN A 150 -26.16 -50.67 -50.24
N ALA A 151 -24.95 -50.13 -50.41
CA ALA A 151 -24.06 -50.54 -51.50
C ALA A 151 -23.64 -52.01 -51.37
N GLU A 152 -23.35 -52.49 -50.14
CA GLU A 152 -23.02 -53.89 -49.87
C GLU A 152 -24.23 -54.82 -50.14
N GLU A 153 -25.43 -54.43 -49.73
CA GLU A 153 -26.64 -55.21 -49.95
C GLU A 153 -27.03 -55.28 -51.44
N GLU A 154 -26.89 -54.18 -52.18
CA GLU A 154 -27.10 -54.16 -53.63
C GLU A 154 -26.07 -55.03 -54.35
N ALA A 155 -24.80 -54.98 -53.94
CA ALA A 155 -23.75 -55.86 -54.47
C ALA A 155 -24.07 -57.34 -54.19
N ARG A 156 -24.54 -57.66 -52.98
CA ARG A 156 -24.94 -59.02 -52.59
C ARG A 156 -26.16 -59.51 -53.40
N GLN A 157 -27.16 -58.67 -53.62
CA GLN A 157 -28.31 -59.01 -54.45
C GLN A 157 -27.93 -59.23 -55.91
N LYS A 158 -27.04 -58.39 -56.49
CA LYS A 158 -26.51 -58.61 -57.84
C LYS A 158 -25.70 -59.91 -57.94
N ALA A 159 -24.89 -60.22 -56.94
CA ALA A 159 -24.16 -61.50 -56.88
C ALA A 159 -25.12 -62.69 -56.78
N GLN A 160 -26.17 -62.61 -55.95
CA GLN A 160 -27.16 -63.68 -55.82
C GLN A 160 -28.02 -63.85 -57.08
N ALA A 161 -28.35 -62.76 -57.78
CA ALA A 161 -29.04 -62.80 -59.07
C ALA A 161 -28.17 -63.45 -60.16
N ARG A 162 -26.85 -63.17 -60.17
CA ARG A 162 -25.90 -63.86 -61.05
C ARG A 162 -25.82 -65.35 -60.77
N LEU A 163 -25.74 -65.76 -59.50
CA LEU A 163 -25.72 -67.17 -59.13
C LEU A 163 -26.99 -67.90 -59.55
N ARG A 164 -28.18 -67.29 -59.38
CA ARG A 164 -29.45 -67.88 -59.87
C ARG A 164 -29.51 -67.94 -61.39
N ALA A 165 -29.01 -66.92 -62.09
CA ALA A 165 -28.94 -66.95 -63.55
C ALA A 165 -27.98 -68.05 -64.04
N GLU A 166 -26.88 -68.26 -63.33
CA GLU A 166 -25.94 -69.36 -63.60
C GLU A 166 -26.55 -70.73 -63.27
N GLU A 167 -27.32 -70.86 -62.20
CA GLU A 167 -28.07 -72.08 -61.85
C GLU A 167 -29.16 -72.41 -62.88
N ILE A 168 -29.92 -71.41 -63.35
CA ILE A 168 -30.91 -71.58 -64.42
C ILE A 168 -30.21 -71.97 -65.74
N ALA A 169 -29.09 -71.33 -66.05
CA ALA A 169 -28.29 -71.69 -67.22
C ALA A 169 -27.76 -73.11 -67.13
N GLN A 170 -27.32 -73.57 -65.94
CA GLN A 170 -26.91 -74.96 -65.72
C GLN A 170 -28.07 -75.94 -65.86
N ILE A 171 -29.28 -75.61 -65.42
CA ILE A 171 -30.48 -76.46 -65.60
C ILE A 171 -30.92 -76.51 -67.07
N GLU A 172 -30.87 -75.39 -67.79
CA GLU A 172 -31.12 -75.34 -69.24
C GLU A 172 -30.05 -76.11 -70.02
N GLU A 173 -28.80 -76.03 -69.57
CA GLU A 173 -27.67 -76.79 -70.11
C GLU A 173 -27.80 -78.29 -69.81
N GLU A 174 -28.25 -78.69 -68.61
CA GLU A 174 -28.58 -80.09 -68.26
C GLU A 174 -29.75 -80.64 -69.09
N ALA A 175 -30.77 -79.81 -69.37
CA ALA A 175 -31.88 -80.17 -70.24
C ALA A 175 -31.45 -80.31 -71.71
N ARG A 176 -30.44 -79.54 -72.14
CA ARG A 176 -29.82 -79.67 -73.47
C ARG A 176 -28.84 -80.84 -73.55
N LEU A 177 -28.10 -81.14 -72.47
CA LEU A 177 -27.14 -82.24 -72.38
C LEU A 177 -27.81 -83.62 -72.39
N LYS A 178 -29.04 -83.76 -71.89
CA LYS A 178 -29.85 -84.98 -72.11
C LYS A 178 -30.27 -85.21 -73.57
N ALA A 179 -30.18 -84.19 -74.43
CA ALA A 179 -30.36 -84.32 -75.88
C ALA A 179 -29.03 -84.49 -76.64
N GLU A 180 -27.88 -84.22 -76.00
CA GLU A 180 -26.55 -84.19 -76.62
C GLU A 180 -25.59 -85.22 -75.99
N GLU A 181 -26.12 -86.29 -75.39
CA GLU A 181 -25.35 -87.46 -74.94
C GLU A 181 -25.01 -88.38 -76.12
N ASN A 182 -24.35 -87.83 -77.15
CA ASN A 182 -23.68 -88.64 -78.18
C ASN A 182 -22.47 -87.95 -78.85
N ALA A 183 -21.84 -86.95 -78.21
CA ALA A 183 -20.59 -86.37 -78.71
C ALA A 183 -19.70 -85.81 -77.59
N ARG A 184 -19.12 -86.75 -76.82
CA ARG A 184 -17.80 -86.74 -76.17
C ARG A 184 -16.95 -85.44 -76.28
N ILE A 185 -16.40 -85.03 -75.12
CA ILE A 185 -15.18 -84.24 -74.88
C ILE A 185 -15.28 -82.71 -75.10
N LYS A 186 -15.69 -81.97 -74.07
CA LYS A 186 -15.29 -80.55 -73.86
C LYS A 186 -15.51 -80.00 -72.44
N ALA A 187 -15.66 -80.86 -71.43
CA ALA A 187 -15.97 -80.44 -70.06
C ALA A 187 -14.73 -80.17 -69.17
N GLU A 188 -13.51 -80.24 -69.72
CA GLU A 188 -12.27 -80.17 -68.91
C GLU A 188 -11.56 -78.79 -68.96
N GLU A 189 -11.97 -77.86 -69.83
CA GLU A 189 -11.36 -76.52 -69.92
C GLU A 189 -12.16 -75.40 -69.24
N ASP A 190 -13.50 -75.41 -69.27
CA ASP A 190 -14.30 -74.28 -68.76
C ASP A 190 -14.40 -74.21 -67.23
N ALA A 191 -14.31 -75.36 -66.54
CA ALA A 191 -14.21 -75.40 -65.08
C ALA A 191 -12.85 -74.88 -64.55
N ARG A 192 -11.80 -74.95 -65.39
CA ARG A 192 -10.45 -74.52 -65.01
C ARG A 192 -10.25 -73.01 -65.20
N ILE A 193 -10.93 -72.38 -66.16
CA ILE A 193 -10.84 -70.94 -66.43
C ILE A 193 -11.60 -70.11 -65.38
N LYS A 194 -12.84 -70.50 -65.03
CA LYS A 194 -13.63 -69.78 -64.00
C LYS A 194 -12.98 -69.81 -62.61
N ALA A 195 -12.44 -70.96 -62.20
CA ALA A 195 -11.75 -71.08 -60.92
C ALA A 195 -10.42 -70.29 -60.87
N ALA A 196 -9.72 -70.16 -62.01
CA ALA A 196 -8.49 -69.39 -62.10
C ALA A 196 -8.74 -67.87 -62.10
N GLU A 197 -9.85 -67.41 -62.69
CA GLU A 197 -10.21 -65.98 -62.75
C GLU A 197 -10.76 -65.47 -61.41
N GLU A 198 -11.60 -66.25 -60.70
CA GLU A 198 -12.03 -65.92 -59.33
C GLU A 198 -10.87 -65.89 -58.34
N ALA A 199 -9.91 -66.83 -58.45
CA ALA A 199 -8.72 -66.83 -57.59
C ALA A 199 -7.82 -65.62 -57.86
N ARG A 200 -7.73 -65.16 -59.13
CA ARG A 200 -6.95 -63.96 -59.49
C ARG A 200 -7.60 -62.69 -58.97
N ILE A 201 -8.92 -62.53 -59.12
CA ILE A 201 -9.64 -61.33 -58.68
C ILE A 201 -9.61 -61.20 -57.14
N LYS A 202 -9.82 -62.30 -56.41
CA LYS A 202 -9.71 -62.27 -54.93
C LYS A 202 -8.30 -61.90 -54.47
N ALA A 203 -7.26 -62.47 -55.08
CA ALA A 203 -5.88 -62.15 -54.71
C ALA A 203 -5.51 -60.69 -55.04
N GLU A 204 -6.04 -60.13 -56.13
CA GLU A 204 -5.77 -58.74 -56.53
C GLU A 204 -6.53 -57.72 -55.68
N GLU A 205 -7.77 -58.01 -55.27
CA GLU A 205 -8.53 -57.16 -54.34
C GLU A 205 -7.98 -57.22 -52.92
N GLU A 206 -7.59 -58.40 -52.43
CA GLU A 206 -6.99 -58.57 -51.10
C GLU A 206 -5.64 -57.85 -51.01
N ALA A 207 -4.79 -57.95 -52.05
CA ALA A 207 -3.53 -57.22 -52.13
C ALA A 207 -3.73 -55.69 -52.17
N ARG A 208 -4.72 -55.20 -52.91
CA ARG A 208 -5.05 -53.75 -52.93
C ARG A 208 -5.57 -53.24 -51.60
N LEU A 209 -6.42 -54.02 -50.92
CA LEU A 209 -7.00 -53.65 -49.64
C LEU A 209 -5.92 -53.60 -48.54
N ASP A 210 -4.99 -54.56 -48.55
CA ASP A 210 -3.86 -54.57 -47.64
C ASP A 210 -2.91 -53.38 -47.87
N GLU A 211 -2.58 -53.05 -49.13
CA GLU A 211 -1.79 -51.85 -49.44
C GLU A 211 -2.49 -50.56 -48.99
N GLU A 212 -3.80 -50.42 -49.21
CA GLU A 212 -4.55 -49.22 -48.77
C GLU A 212 -4.59 -49.10 -47.24
N ASN A 213 -4.79 -50.22 -46.53
CA ASN A 213 -4.78 -50.26 -45.07
C ASN A 213 -3.39 -49.95 -44.48
N GLU A 214 -2.33 -50.46 -45.10
CA GLU A 214 -0.94 -50.18 -44.72
C GLU A 214 -0.64 -48.68 -44.88
N GLN A 215 -1.03 -48.08 -46.03
CA GLN A 215 -0.87 -46.64 -46.28
C GLN A 215 -1.64 -45.78 -45.28
N ARG A 216 -2.90 -46.13 -44.97
CA ARG A 216 -3.68 -45.43 -43.94
C ARG A 216 -3.05 -45.54 -42.56
N ARG A 217 -2.48 -46.70 -42.19
CA ARG A 217 -1.76 -46.85 -40.91
C ARG A 217 -0.52 -45.96 -40.86
N LEU A 218 0.29 -45.97 -41.91
CA LEU A 218 1.50 -45.14 -41.99
C LEU A 218 1.18 -43.64 -41.95
N GLU A 219 0.10 -43.22 -42.61
CA GLU A 219 -0.34 -41.82 -42.58
C GLU A 219 -0.90 -41.42 -41.21
N ALA A 220 -1.70 -42.28 -40.58
CA ALA A 220 -2.21 -42.04 -39.22
C ALA A 220 -1.09 -42.00 -38.18
N GLU A 221 -0.09 -42.88 -38.28
CA GLU A 221 1.09 -42.88 -37.42
C GLU A 221 1.94 -41.63 -37.62
N ARG A 222 2.12 -41.18 -38.87
CA ARG A 222 2.82 -39.94 -39.19
C ARG A 222 2.09 -38.70 -38.63
N LEU A 223 0.76 -38.68 -38.69
CA LEU A 223 -0.05 -37.61 -38.10
C LEU A 223 0.07 -37.60 -36.57
N ARG A 224 0.03 -38.78 -35.93
CA ARG A 224 0.25 -38.91 -34.48
C ARG A 224 1.63 -38.41 -34.06
N LEU A 225 2.69 -38.79 -34.79
CA LEU A 225 4.04 -38.35 -34.49
C LEU A 225 4.19 -36.82 -34.61
N LYS A 226 3.56 -36.22 -35.63
CA LYS A 226 3.54 -34.75 -35.79
C LYS A 226 2.79 -34.06 -34.68
N GLU A 227 1.66 -34.62 -34.25
CA GLU A 227 0.86 -34.06 -33.15
C GLU A 227 1.59 -34.18 -31.81
N GLU A 228 2.23 -35.33 -31.56
CA GLU A 228 3.08 -35.55 -30.39
C GLU A 228 4.28 -34.59 -30.37
N GLN A 229 4.92 -34.35 -31.52
CA GLN A 229 5.97 -33.34 -31.66
C GLN A 229 5.44 -31.93 -31.34
N ARG A 230 4.27 -31.55 -31.86
CA ARG A 230 3.64 -30.25 -31.53
C ARG A 230 3.34 -30.13 -30.04
N ILE A 231 2.79 -31.16 -29.42
CA ILE A 231 2.50 -31.16 -27.99
C ILE A 231 3.80 -31.01 -27.18
N ASN A 232 4.87 -31.69 -27.58
CA ASN A 232 6.17 -31.55 -26.93
C ASN A 232 6.77 -30.16 -27.10
N GLU A 233 6.69 -29.56 -28.30
CA GLU A 233 7.14 -28.19 -28.54
C GLU A 233 6.33 -27.17 -27.70
N ILE A 234 5.02 -27.35 -27.59
CA ILE A 234 4.15 -26.51 -26.76
C ILE A 234 4.52 -26.67 -25.28
N ASN A 235 4.74 -27.90 -24.81
CA ASN A 235 5.13 -28.17 -23.42
C ASN A 235 6.50 -27.57 -23.10
N GLU A 236 7.47 -27.66 -24.02
CA GLU A 236 8.79 -27.06 -23.85
C GLU A 236 8.72 -25.52 -23.84
N ALA A 237 7.92 -24.93 -24.73
CA ALA A 237 7.67 -23.49 -24.75
C ALA A 237 6.99 -23.02 -23.45
N HIS A 238 5.98 -23.76 -22.97
CA HIS A 238 5.32 -23.46 -21.71
C HIS A 238 6.31 -23.56 -20.53
N GLN A 239 7.15 -24.59 -20.49
CA GLN A 239 8.16 -24.73 -19.45
C GLN A 239 9.14 -23.53 -19.45
N LYS A 240 9.64 -23.11 -20.62
CA LYS A 240 10.50 -21.93 -20.74
C LYS A 240 9.80 -20.65 -20.28
N MET A 241 8.53 -20.47 -20.61
CA MET A 241 7.75 -19.33 -20.14
C MET A 241 7.58 -19.33 -18.61
N VAL A 242 7.36 -20.50 -18.00
CA VAL A 242 7.28 -20.63 -16.53
C VAL A 242 8.63 -20.31 -15.90
N ASP A 243 9.73 -20.86 -16.43
CA ASP A 243 11.07 -20.62 -15.91
C ASP A 243 11.48 -19.14 -16.03
N ASP A 244 11.14 -18.49 -17.16
CA ASP A 244 11.36 -17.06 -17.34
C ASP A 244 10.50 -16.21 -16.39
N ALA A 245 9.25 -16.59 -16.16
CA ALA A 245 8.39 -15.90 -15.19
C ALA A 245 8.94 -16.00 -13.77
N ILE A 246 9.42 -17.18 -13.36
CA ILE A 246 10.08 -17.37 -12.06
C ILE A 246 11.31 -16.48 -11.95
N ARG A 247 12.19 -16.52 -12.95
CA ARG A 247 13.41 -15.70 -12.98
C ARG A 247 13.12 -14.20 -12.86
N ILE A 248 12.15 -13.68 -13.63
CA ILE A 248 11.75 -12.27 -13.56
C ILE A 248 11.25 -11.92 -12.15
N THR A 249 10.44 -12.80 -11.56
CA THR A 249 9.90 -12.59 -10.21
C THR A 249 11.01 -12.59 -9.15
N GLU A 250 12.00 -13.48 -9.29
CA GLU A 250 13.16 -13.55 -8.41
C GLU A 250 14.07 -12.33 -8.56
N GLU A 251 14.34 -11.88 -9.79
CA GLU A 251 15.10 -10.65 -10.06
C GLU A 251 14.42 -9.43 -9.44
N GLN A 252 13.11 -9.29 -9.60
CA GLN A 252 12.33 -8.21 -8.98
C GLN A 252 12.42 -8.24 -7.45
N LYS A 253 12.27 -9.41 -6.84
CA LYS A 253 12.43 -9.57 -5.38
C LYS A 253 13.82 -9.18 -4.92
N MET A 254 14.87 -9.59 -5.64
CA MET A 254 16.25 -9.24 -5.30
C MET A 254 16.53 -7.74 -5.46
N GLU A 255 15.94 -7.08 -6.45
CA GLU A 255 16.03 -5.62 -6.61
C GLU A 255 15.27 -4.87 -5.52
N GLU A 256 14.06 -5.31 -5.17
CA GLU A 256 13.29 -4.75 -4.06
C GLU A 256 14.02 -4.92 -2.72
N GLU A 257 14.60 -6.10 -2.46
CA GLU A 257 15.38 -6.36 -1.25
C GLU A 257 16.61 -5.44 -1.16
N LYS A 258 17.31 -5.23 -2.28
CA LYS A 258 18.44 -4.29 -2.34
C LYS A 258 17.99 -2.85 -2.08
N ARG A 259 16.86 -2.42 -2.65
CA ARG A 259 16.29 -1.08 -2.40
C ARG A 259 15.94 -0.90 -0.94
N LEU A 260 15.25 -1.88 -0.36
CA LEU A 260 14.86 -1.85 1.05
C LEU A 260 16.08 -1.82 1.96
N ALA A 261 17.12 -2.60 1.66
CA ALA A 261 18.38 -2.59 2.41
C ALA A 261 19.07 -1.21 2.37
N GLN A 262 19.09 -0.56 1.19
CA GLN A 262 19.65 0.80 1.04
C GLN A 262 18.82 1.83 1.83
N GLU A 263 17.50 1.73 1.81
CA GLU A 263 16.61 2.62 2.56
C GLU A 263 16.80 2.46 4.07
N ILE A 264 16.93 1.22 4.55
CA ILE A 264 17.24 0.94 5.96
C ILE A 264 18.60 1.53 6.34
N GLU A 265 19.64 1.38 5.50
CA GLU A 265 20.96 1.95 5.78
C GLU A 265 20.91 3.49 5.84
N GLN A 266 20.17 4.13 4.93
CA GLN A 266 19.98 5.58 4.95
C GLN A 266 19.22 6.04 6.20
N ALA A 267 18.14 5.35 6.57
CA ALA A 267 17.38 5.64 7.78
C ALA A 267 18.25 5.48 9.04
N GLN A 268 19.10 4.45 9.10
CA GLN A 268 20.04 4.26 10.20
C GLN A 268 21.10 5.37 10.26
N LYS A 269 21.63 5.82 9.11
CA LYS A 269 22.57 6.96 9.07
C LYS A 269 21.91 8.24 9.59
N LEU A 270 20.71 8.55 9.14
CA LEU A 270 19.94 9.71 9.60
C LEU A 270 19.64 9.61 11.11
N ALA A 271 19.20 8.45 11.59
CA ALA A 271 18.93 8.25 13.01
C ALA A 271 20.19 8.41 13.88
N ASN A 272 21.34 7.88 13.43
CA ASN A 272 22.61 8.05 14.12
C ASN A 272 23.11 9.51 14.09
N GLU A 273 22.87 10.23 13.00
CA GLU A 273 23.19 11.66 12.90
C GLU A 273 22.32 12.50 13.82
N SER A 274 21.00 12.28 13.83
CA SER A 274 20.08 12.92 14.79
C SER A 274 20.49 12.67 16.23
N ARG A 275 20.83 11.41 16.57
CA ARG A 275 21.30 11.07 17.92
C ARG A 275 22.60 11.79 18.28
N ARG A 276 23.54 11.92 17.35
CA ARG A 276 24.78 12.70 17.57
C ARG A 276 24.51 14.18 17.80
N LEU A 277 23.55 14.74 17.06
CA LEU A 277 23.13 16.14 17.23
C LEU A 277 22.47 16.35 18.60
N GLU A 278 21.57 15.45 19.00
CA GLU A 278 20.94 15.47 20.33
C GLU A 278 21.97 15.32 21.45
N GLU A 279 22.92 14.37 21.34
CA GLU A 279 23.99 14.19 22.31
C GLU A 279 24.91 15.43 22.39
N ALA A 280 25.20 16.07 21.26
CA ALA A 280 25.99 17.29 21.21
C ALA A 280 25.24 18.50 21.81
N GLU A 281 23.93 18.61 21.57
CA GLU A 281 23.07 19.65 22.13
C GLU A 281 22.91 19.45 23.64
N ALA A 282 22.64 18.23 24.10
CA ALA A 282 22.57 17.90 25.52
C ALA A 282 23.89 18.24 26.24
N LYS A 283 25.04 17.97 25.61
CA LYS A 283 26.34 18.35 26.16
C LYS A 283 26.51 19.87 26.24
N ARG A 284 26.11 20.62 25.21
CA ARG A 284 26.15 22.09 25.24
C ARG A 284 25.27 22.67 26.35
N ILE A 285 24.06 22.13 26.51
CA ILE A 285 23.14 22.53 27.57
C ILE A 285 23.77 22.24 28.95
N ALA A 286 24.38 21.06 29.14
CA ALA A 286 25.03 20.71 30.39
C ALA A 286 26.26 21.59 30.71
N ASP A 287 27.09 21.88 29.69
CA ASP A 287 28.25 22.77 29.84
C ASP A 287 27.80 24.20 30.20
N GLU A 288 26.74 24.69 29.57
CA GLU A 288 26.16 26.02 29.86
C GLU A 288 25.53 26.10 31.25
N GLN A 289 24.79 25.06 31.67
CA GLN A 289 24.27 24.96 33.04
C GLN A 289 25.41 24.93 34.07
N SER A 290 26.51 24.23 33.77
CA SER A 290 27.69 24.21 34.65
C SER A 290 28.37 25.59 34.72
N ARG A 291 28.41 26.34 33.62
CA ARG A 291 28.93 27.71 33.59
C ARG A 291 28.07 28.64 34.43
N ILE A 292 26.74 28.61 34.25
CA ILE A 292 25.79 29.40 35.03
C ILE A 292 25.92 29.08 36.53
N ALA A 293 25.95 27.79 36.90
CA ALA A 293 26.11 27.40 38.31
C ALA A 293 27.43 27.88 38.94
N LYS A 294 28.52 27.92 38.17
CA LYS A 294 29.80 28.49 38.63
C LYS A 294 29.75 30.00 38.78
N GLU A 295 29.11 30.70 37.84
CA GLU A 295 28.92 32.16 37.91
C GLU A 295 28.04 32.54 39.11
N GLU A 296 26.94 31.82 39.36
CA GLU A 296 26.08 32.00 40.52
C GLU A 296 26.80 31.72 41.84
N ALA A 297 27.60 30.64 41.91
CA ALA A 297 28.41 30.33 43.09
C ALA A 297 29.46 31.42 43.35
N ALA A 298 30.16 31.90 42.31
CA ALA A 298 31.13 32.98 42.43
C ALA A 298 30.47 34.30 42.85
N ALA A 299 29.30 34.63 42.28
CA ALA A 299 28.52 35.80 42.66
C ALA A 299 28.02 35.72 44.12
N SER A 300 27.60 34.54 44.57
CA SER A 300 27.19 34.31 45.96
C SER A 300 28.36 34.47 46.94
N ILE A 301 29.55 33.94 46.59
CA ILE A 301 30.77 34.13 47.39
C ILE A 301 31.15 35.62 47.44
N ALA A 302 31.19 36.31 46.30
CA ALA A 302 31.52 37.73 46.23
C ALA A 302 30.53 38.61 47.01
N LYS A 303 29.23 38.27 46.96
CA LYS A 303 28.20 38.95 47.76
C LYS A 303 28.44 38.77 49.25
N LYS A 304 28.75 37.54 49.69
CA LYS A 304 29.04 37.26 51.09
C LYS A 304 30.31 37.98 51.58
N GLU A 305 31.37 37.97 50.77
CA GLU A 305 32.60 38.72 51.08
C GLU A 305 32.36 40.24 51.16
N ALA A 306 31.48 40.78 50.31
CA ALA A 306 31.08 42.18 50.37
C ALA A 306 30.26 42.51 51.63
N GLU A 307 29.31 41.65 52.01
CA GLU A 307 28.52 41.78 53.25
C GLU A 307 29.44 41.69 54.49
N ASP A 308 30.36 40.72 54.52
CA ASP A 308 31.33 40.56 55.61
C ASP A 308 32.28 41.78 55.70
N ALA A 309 32.68 42.35 54.56
CA ALA A 309 33.51 43.56 54.50
C ALA A 309 32.75 44.83 54.95
N GLU A 310 31.48 44.95 54.59
CA GLU A 310 30.61 46.04 55.03
C GLU A 310 30.36 45.97 56.54
N GLU A 311 30.13 44.77 57.09
CA GLU A 311 29.99 44.58 58.53
C GLU A 311 31.29 44.88 59.29
N ALA A 312 32.44 44.47 58.76
CA ALA A 312 33.74 44.83 59.32
C ALA A 312 34.00 46.35 59.26
N ALA A 313 33.59 47.02 58.18
CA ALA A 313 33.66 48.48 58.07
C ALA A 313 32.73 49.17 59.08
N ARG A 314 31.53 48.63 59.32
CA ARG A 314 30.60 49.14 60.35
C ARG A 314 31.20 49.01 61.75
N LEU A 315 31.72 47.83 62.09
CA LEU A 315 32.34 47.58 63.41
C LEU A 315 33.57 48.45 63.65
N THR A 316 34.38 48.71 62.62
CA THR A 316 35.55 49.61 62.74
C THR A 316 35.14 51.07 62.86
N ALA A 317 34.07 51.51 62.18
CA ALA A 317 33.51 52.85 62.35
C ALA A 317 32.91 53.05 63.74
N GLU A 318 32.17 52.07 64.25
CA GLU A 318 31.60 52.07 65.61
C GLU A 318 32.70 52.13 66.68
N ALA A 319 33.76 51.32 66.55
CA ALA A 319 34.92 51.37 67.44
C ALA A 319 35.68 52.70 67.36
N ALA A 320 35.74 53.33 66.18
CA ALA A 320 36.36 54.66 66.02
C ALA A 320 35.52 55.78 66.64
N GLU A 321 34.19 55.68 66.56
CA GLU A 321 33.25 56.59 67.22
C GLU A 321 33.31 56.45 68.75
N GLU A 322 33.40 55.22 69.26
CA GLU A 322 33.57 54.94 70.69
C GLU A 322 34.92 55.47 71.21
N ALA A 323 36.01 55.33 70.43
CA ALA A 323 37.32 55.89 70.74
C ALA A 323 37.36 57.44 70.66
N ALA A 324 36.56 58.04 69.79
CA ALA A 324 36.42 59.50 69.69
C ALA A 324 35.63 60.07 70.89
N ASN A 325 34.57 59.38 71.34
CA ASN A 325 33.82 59.75 72.53
C ASN A 325 34.64 59.61 73.83
N ALA A 326 35.63 58.71 73.88
CA ALA A 326 36.53 58.58 75.02
C ALA A 326 37.55 59.73 75.18
N LYS A 327 37.65 60.66 74.22
CA LYS A 327 38.70 61.71 74.17
C LYS A 327 38.24 63.13 74.55
N ILE A 328 37.02 63.31 75.05
CA ILE A 328 36.50 64.62 75.50
C ILE A 328 36.51 64.69 77.03
N ILE A 329 37.69 64.86 77.64
CA ILE A 329 37.85 65.56 78.93
C ILE A 329 39.17 66.34 78.86
N PRO A 330 39.17 67.68 78.70
CA PRO A 330 40.33 68.50 79.01
C PRO A 330 40.28 68.89 80.49
N ASP A 331 41.13 68.27 81.29
CA ASP A 331 41.46 68.73 82.64
C ASP A 331 42.34 69.98 82.53
N LEU A 332 41.87 71.11 83.05
CA LEU A 332 42.63 72.36 83.12
C LEU A 332 43.61 72.32 84.32
N PRO A 333 44.81 72.93 84.20
CA PRO A 333 45.88 72.81 85.19
C PRO A 333 45.64 73.66 86.44
N PRO A 334 46.35 73.38 87.56
CA PRO A 334 46.01 73.88 88.88
C PRO A 334 46.48 75.32 89.09
N LEU A 335 45.73 76.09 89.87
CA LEU A 335 46.16 77.38 90.41
C LEU A 335 46.03 77.34 91.94
N ASP A 336 47.20 77.40 92.57
CA ASP A 336 47.41 77.73 93.97
C ASP A 336 46.72 79.06 94.34
N GLU A 337 45.97 79.06 95.44
CA GLU A 337 46.14 79.94 96.62
C GLU A 337 45.25 79.50 97.79
#